data_AF-A0A257XIL9-F1
#
_entry.id   AF-A0A257XIL9-F1
#
_cell.length_a   1.000
_cell.length_b   1.000
_cell.length_c   1.000
_cell.angle_alpha   90.00
_cell.angle_beta   90.00
_cell.angle_gamma   90.00
#
_symmetry.space_group_name_H-M   'P 1'
#
loop_
_entity.id
_entity.type
_entity.pdbx_description
1 polymer ?
#
loop_
_entity_poly.entity_id
_entity_poly.type
_entity_poly.pdbx_seq_one_letter_code
_entity_poly.pdbx_strand_id
1 'polypeptide(L)'
;FLYCVSPDGMRRISGAPRYGVPGARGLRRFYLALETAGIGADTFIVLTGPNWFAVRRIEMPGDLASLTRWWRSLGKPDPVLREHAVALASSGAPAAQAAAVEMQLQCPLPPRALSGGPHLPSADIDLALATDRGMLVGGWLRDPLGMVTGIDLLAGDAALPLGAVQHTFSGIVGKGDDATAVTGFCALVAADVAVPMLQPRFGVALKSGERHVLVPPPQPVDVAERRSRALKAIPPQFLTGDAIARCLAPALAAIHGELMATQGAPRVVTLGTRLKAPRVSIVVPLYRVLDFLRVQVGAFAADGFVREACEIIYVLDSPEQADGLEHLLRGLHLLYDLPLVLVVMARNAGFAAASNAGAREARGDVVAQVNPDVIPTAAGWLSPLLAALEGEEFGAVGPKLLF
;
A
#
# COMPACT_ATOMS: atom_id res chain seq x y z
N PHE A 1 38.54 4.52 -9.61
CA PHE A 1 37.76 5.62 -9.01
C PHE A 1 37.11 6.47 -10.10
N LEU A 2 36.13 7.29 -9.74
CA LEU A 2 35.38 8.12 -10.68
C LEU A 2 35.41 9.59 -10.25
N TYR A 3 35.78 10.48 -11.17
CA TYR A 3 35.92 11.90 -10.90
C TYR A 3 35.24 12.73 -11.99
N CYS A 4 34.73 13.88 -11.57
CA CYS A 4 34.26 14.96 -12.43
C CYS A 4 35.28 16.10 -12.30
N VAL A 5 35.83 16.54 -13.43
CA VAL A 5 36.83 17.61 -13.52
C VAL A 5 36.21 18.72 -14.37
N SER A 6 36.08 19.92 -13.80
CA SER A 6 35.60 21.13 -14.48
C SER A 6 36.58 22.28 -14.22
N PRO A 7 36.42 23.44 -14.88
CA PRO A 7 37.20 24.64 -14.56
C PRO A 7 37.12 25.05 -13.08
N ASP A 8 36.00 24.73 -12.42
CA ASP A 8 35.75 25.04 -11.01
C ASP A 8 36.37 24.04 -10.02
N GLY A 9 36.97 22.95 -10.52
CA GLY A 9 37.74 22.00 -9.72
C GLY A 9 37.48 20.52 -10.03
N MET A 10 38.06 19.66 -9.19
CA MET A 10 37.92 18.20 -9.29
C MET A 10 37.10 17.67 -8.12
N ARG A 11 35.99 17.01 -8.42
CA ARG A 11 35.13 16.33 -7.43
C ARG A 11 35.09 14.84 -7.68
N ARG A 12 35.14 14.04 -6.62
CA ARG A 12 34.89 12.59 -6.71
C ARG A 12 33.39 12.38 -6.90
N ILE A 13 33.03 11.56 -7.88
CA ILE A 13 31.63 11.17 -8.08
C ILE A 13 31.34 10.04 -7.08
N SER A 14 30.39 10.29 -6.19
CA SER A 14 29.85 9.32 -5.24
C SER A 14 28.86 8.38 -5.95
N GLY A 15 28.92 7.08 -5.62
CA GLY A 15 28.08 6.06 -6.22
C GLY A 15 28.88 5.01 -6.98
N ALA A 16 28.53 3.74 -6.80
CA ALA A 16 29.10 2.65 -7.57
C ALA A 16 28.47 2.65 -8.97
N PRO A 17 29.26 2.61 -10.04
CA PRO A 17 28.71 2.45 -11.38
C PRO A 17 27.94 1.15 -11.51
N ARG A 18 26.87 1.17 -12.31
CA ARG A 18 26.16 -0.06 -12.66
C ARG A 18 26.62 -0.58 -13.99
N TYR A 19 26.95 -1.87 -14.00
CA TYR A 19 27.30 -2.60 -15.19
C TYR A 19 26.04 -3.24 -15.76
N GLY A 20 25.75 -2.94 -17.02
CA GLY A 20 24.72 -3.64 -17.76
C GLY A 20 25.14 -5.07 -18.08
N VAL A 21 24.18 -5.83 -18.61
CA VAL A 21 24.41 -7.20 -19.08
C VAL A 21 25.53 -7.21 -20.15
N PRO A 22 26.43 -8.21 -20.15
CA PRO A 22 27.44 -8.35 -21.20
C PRO A 22 26.81 -8.39 -22.59
N GLY A 23 27.32 -7.56 -23.52
CA GLY A 23 26.94 -7.64 -24.92
C GLY A 23 27.53 -8.87 -25.61
N ALA A 24 27.13 -9.11 -26.87
CA ALA A 24 27.56 -10.26 -27.67
C ALA A 24 29.09 -10.42 -27.82
N ARG A 25 29.87 -9.35 -27.61
CA ARG A 25 31.34 -9.35 -27.66
C ARG A 25 32.01 -9.33 -26.27
N GLY A 26 31.26 -9.63 -25.20
CA GLY A 26 31.77 -9.59 -23.82
C GLY A 26 31.93 -8.20 -23.20
N LEU A 27 31.82 -7.13 -23.98
CA LEU A 27 31.83 -5.75 -23.48
C LEU A 27 30.58 -5.45 -22.66
N ARG A 28 30.75 -4.91 -21.45
CA ARG A 28 29.66 -4.44 -20.58
C ARG A 28 29.43 -2.95 -20.76
N ARG A 29 28.16 -2.56 -20.85
CA ARG A 29 27.79 -1.15 -20.75
C ARG A 29 27.94 -0.69 -19.31
N PHE A 30 28.26 0.58 -19.17
CA PHE A 30 28.59 1.21 -17.92
C PHE A 30 27.68 2.42 -17.75
N TYR A 31 26.90 2.43 -16.67
CA TYR A 31 25.90 3.44 -16.39
C TYR A 31 26.25 4.19 -15.12
N LEU A 32 26.09 5.51 -15.19
CA LEU A 32 26.32 6.45 -14.10
C LEU A 32 25.13 7.38 -13.99
N ALA A 33 24.70 7.61 -12.76
CA ALA A 33 23.85 8.73 -12.43
C ALA A 33 24.72 9.87 -11.93
N LEU A 34 24.50 11.05 -12.48
CA LEU A 34 25.24 12.25 -12.15
C LEU A 34 24.23 13.34 -11.80
N GLU A 35 24.48 14.04 -10.71
CA GLU A 35 23.80 15.29 -10.44
C GLU A 35 24.27 16.35 -11.45
N THR A 36 23.32 16.97 -12.13
CA THR A 36 23.57 18.00 -13.14
C THR A 36 24.14 19.28 -12.55
N ALA A 37 23.95 19.51 -11.24
CA ALA A 37 24.58 20.61 -10.52
C ALA A 37 26.12 20.52 -10.62
N GLY A 38 26.74 21.56 -11.20
CA GLY A 38 28.18 21.63 -11.44
C GLY A 38 28.70 20.83 -12.63
N ILE A 39 27.82 20.40 -13.55
CA ILE A 39 28.21 19.80 -14.84
C ILE A 39 27.93 20.81 -15.96
N GLY A 40 28.99 21.32 -16.57
CA GLY A 40 28.96 22.23 -17.72
C GLY A 40 29.55 21.61 -18.98
N ALA A 41 29.59 22.38 -20.07
CA ALA A 41 30.13 21.93 -21.37
C ALA A 41 31.63 21.54 -21.31
N ASP A 42 32.38 22.13 -20.37
CA ASP A 42 33.82 21.87 -20.16
C ASP A 42 34.09 20.83 -19.07
N THR A 43 33.07 20.06 -18.67
CA THR A 43 33.20 19.02 -17.67
C THR A 43 33.68 17.69 -18.28
N PHE A 44 34.74 17.14 -17.69
CA PHE A 44 35.27 15.82 -18.00
C PHE A 44 34.94 14.80 -16.91
N ILE A 45 34.54 13.60 -17.31
CA ILE A 45 34.53 12.42 -16.45
C ILE A 45 35.87 11.71 -16.61
N VAL A 46 36.55 11.50 -15.50
CA VAL A 46 37.77 10.70 -15.43
C VAL A 46 37.46 9.41 -14.69
N LEU A 47 37.55 8.29 -15.42
CA LEU A 47 37.53 6.95 -14.85
C LEU A 47 38.96 6.48 -14.64
N THR A 48 39.26 5.94 -13.47
CA THR A 48 40.57 5.38 -13.14
C THR A 48 40.42 3.93 -12.71
N GLY A 49 41.25 3.05 -13.26
CA GLY A 49 41.48 1.68 -12.79
C GLY A 49 42.90 1.52 -12.27
N PRO A 50 43.30 0.30 -11.86
CA PRO A 50 44.63 0.05 -11.29
C PRO A 50 45.78 0.51 -12.19
N ASN A 51 45.67 0.27 -13.51
CA ASN A 51 46.71 0.54 -14.49
C ASN A 51 46.20 1.31 -15.73
N TRP A 52 45.07 2.00 -15.63
CA TRP A 52 44.48 2.72 -16.75
C TRP A 52 43.64 3.90 -16.28
N PHE A 53 43.46 4.89 -17.14
CA PHE A 53 42.43 5.90 -16.97
C PHE A 53 41.76 6.20 -18.31
N ALA A 54 40.49 6.60 -18.26
CA ALA A 54 39.74 7.04 -19.41
C ALA A 54 39.14 8.41 -19.11
N VAL A 55 39.35 9.36 -20.01
CA VAL A 55 38.76 10.69 -19.95
C VAL A 55 37.65 10.77 -20.99
N ARG A 56 36.49 11.29 -20.58
CA ARG A 56 35.35 11.54 -21.47
C ARG A 56 34.83 12.94 -21.19
N ARG A 57 34.71 13.76 -22.23
CA ARG A 57 33.97 15.01 -22.13
C ARG A 57 32.48 14.69 -22.09
N ILE A 58 31.76 15.32 -21.18
CA ILE A 58 30.31 15.21 -21.13
C ILE A 58 29.74 16.19 -22.16
N GLU A 59 28.99 15.67 -23.13
CA GLU A 59 28.15 16.52 -23.97
C GLU A 59 26.76 16.52 -23.34
N MET A 60 26.39 17.65 -22.73
CA MET A 60 25.04 17.86 -22.20
C MET A 60 24.13 18.27 -23.36
N PRO A 61 23.18 17.42 -23.80
CA PRO A 61 22.21 17.84 -24.80
C PRO A 61 21.34 18.97 -24.24
N GLY A 62 21.00 19.95 -25.08
CA GLY A 62 20.20 21.11 -24.67
C GLY A 62 18.77 20.77 -24.23
N ASP A 63 18.26 19.60 -24.63
CA ASP A 63 16.99 19.05 -24.15
C ASP A 63 17.21 17.61 -23.63
N LEU A 64 17.12 17.43 -22.32
CA LEU A 64 17.19 16.12 -21.70
C LEU A 64 15.82 15.45 -21.83
N ALA A 65 15.79 14.28 -22.49
CA ALA A 65 14.59 13.47 -22.56
C ALA A 65 14.12 13.08 -21.15
N SER A 66 12.79 13.03 -20.94
CA SER A 66 12.22 12.48 -19.72
C SER A 66 12.65 11.02 -19.52
N LEU A 67 12.68 10.54 -18.27
CA LEU A 67 13.07 9.17 -17.95
C LEU A 67 12.30 8.14 -18.80
N THR A 68 10.98 8.31 -18.93
CA THR A 68 10.11 7.46 -19.76
C THR A 68 10.48 7.50 -21.24
N ARG A 69 10.70 8.69 -21.81
CA ARG A 69 11.07 8.85 -23.22
C ARG A 69 12.43 8.20 -23.51
N TRP A 70 13.40 8.44 -22.63
CA TRP A 70 14.71 7.81 -22.71
C TRP A 70 14.59 6.28 -22.63
N TRP A 71 13.78 5.76 -21.69
CA TRP A 71 13.61 4.32 -21.51
C TRP A 71 13.05 3.63 -22.76
N ARG A 72 12.03 4.21 -23.38
CA ARG A 72 11.44 3.70 -24.63
C ARG A 72 12.44 3.65 -25.77
N SER A 73 13.29 4.67 -25.89
CA SER A 73 14.26 4.77 -27.00
C SER A 73 15.54 3.96 -26.80
N LEU A 74 16.07 3.93 -25.57
CA LEU A 74 17.46 3.55 -25.29
C LEU A 74 17.59 2.57 -24.12
N GLY A 75 16.60 2.53 -23.23
CA GLY A 75 16.65 1.77 -21.97
C GLY A 75 16.88 0.27 -22.16
N LYS A 76 16.46 -0.29 -23.31
CA LYS A 76 16.55 -1.73 -23.64
C LYS A 76 15.89 -2.61 -22.54
N PRO A 77 15.70 -3.91 -22.76
CA PRO A 77 15.14 -4.79 -21.72
C PRO A 77 16.20 -5.16 -20.68
N ASP A 78 17.04 -4.23 -20.20
CA ASP A 78 18.00 -4.48 -19.11
C ASP A 78 17.30 -4.26 -17.76
N PRO A 79 16.90 -5.33 -17.06
CA PRO A 79 16.07 -5.20 -15.87
C PRO A 79 16.88 -4.70 -14.67
N VAL A 80 18.20 -4.96 -14.65
CA VAL A 80 19.11 -4.49 -13.59
C VAL A 80 19.27 -2.97 -13.69
N LEU A 81 19.47 -2.47 -14.91
CA LEU A 81 19.51 -1.04 -15.17
C LEU A 81 18.19 -0.36 -14.79
N ARG A 82 17.06 -1.01 -15.11
CA ARG A 82 15.72 -0.53 -14.74
C ARG A 82 15.56 -0.36 -13.25
N GLU A 83 15.82 -1.41 -12.48
CA GLU A 83 15.70 -1.35 -11.02
C GLU A 83 16.59 -0.26 -10.43
N HIS A 84 17.80 -0.10 -10.97
CA HIS A 84 18.70 0.96 -10.54
C HIS A 84 18.17 2.37 -10.83
N ALA A 85 17.65 2.60 -12.04
CA ALA A 85 17.09 3.89 -12.40
C ALA A 85 15.86 4.23 -11.56
N VAL A 86 15.01 3.25 -11.29
CA VAL A 86 13.88 3.39 -10.36
C VAL A 86 14.39 3.73 -8.96
N ALA A 87 15.39 3.02 -8.45
CA ALA A 87 15.92 3.26 -7.11
C ALA A 87 16.50 4.67 -6.92
N LEU A 88 17.24 5.16 -7.92
CA LEU A 88 17.76 6.52 -7.92
C LEU A 88 16.64 7.56 -7.98
N ALA A 89 15.66 7.37 -8.86
CA ALA A 89 14.56 8.32 -9.02
C ALA A 89 13.63 8.33 -7.79
N SER A 90 13.38 7.19 -7.17
CA SER A 90 12.56 7.05 -5.96
C SER A 90 13.20 7.67 -4.71
N SER A 91 14.53 7.76 -4.64
CA SER A 91 15.24 8.45 -3.55
C SER A 91 15.43 9.95 -3.78
N GLY A 92 15.01 10.46 -4.94
CA GLY A 92 15.14 11.87 -5.30
C GLY A 92 13.97 12.75 -4.87
N ALA A 93 13.88 13.93 -5.49
CA ALA A 93 12.79 14.89 -5.27
C ALA A 93 11.41 14.32 -5.72
N PRO A 94 10.28 14.88 -5.24
CA PRO A 94 8.94 14.39 -5.59
C PRO A 94 8.67 14.25 -7.10
N ALA A 95 9.22 15.14 -7.92
CA ALA A 95 9.13 15.04 -9.38
C ALA A 95 9.87 13.82 -9.95
N ALA A 96 11.02 13.45 -9.37
CA ALA A 96 11.76 12.26 -9.76
C ALA A 96 11.03 10.98 -9.33
N GLN A 97 10.44 10.98 -8.12
CA GLN A 97 9.60 9.88 -7.63
C GLN A 97 8.39 9.65 -8.55
N ALA A 98 7.70 10.73 -8.95
CA ALA A 98 6.61 10.67 -9.91
C ALA A 98 7.06 10.15 -11.28
N ALA A 99 8.22 10.60 -11.78
CA ALA A 99 8.79 10.11 -13.03
C ALA A 99 9.16 8.61 -12.97
N ALA A 100 9.60 8.11 -11.81
CA ALA A 100 9.87 6.69 -11.61
C ALA A 100 8.60 5.84 -11.72
N VAL A 101 7.51 6.31 -11.11
CA VAL A 101 6.18 5.67 -11.20
C VAL A 101 5.67 5.70 -12.65
N GLU A 102 5.70 6.88 -13.27
CA GLU A 102 5.25 7.08 -14.66
C GLU A 102 6.00 6.14 -15.61
N MET A 103 7.33 6.08 -15.51
CA MET A 103 8.17 5.20 -16.34
C MET A 103 7.79 3.73 -16.15
N GLN A 104 7.57 3.29 -14.90
CA GLN A 104 7.21 1.89 -14.62
C GLN A 104 5.87 1.52 -15.24
N LEU A 105 4.86 2.39 -15.15
CA LEU A 105 3.51 2.19 -15.71
C LEU A 105 3.50 2.26 -17.24
N GLN A 106 4.24 3.21 -17.83
CA GLN A 106 4.24 3.45 -19.27
C GLN A 106 5.16 2.50 -20.05
N CYS A 107 6.07 1.82 -19.36
CA CYS A 107 7.03 0.89 -19.93
C CYS A 107 7.16 -0.34 -19.01
N PRO A 108 6.11 -1.13 -18.78
CA PRO A 108 6.18 -2.29 -17.89
C PRO A 108 7.13 -3.35 -18.42
N LEU A 109 7.81 -4.07 -17.53
CA LEU A 109 8.49 -5.31 -17.88
C LEU A 109 7.46 -6.36 -18.29
N PRO A 110 7.77 -7.23 -19.27
CA PRO A 110 6.90 -8.36 -19.58
C PRO A 110 6.84 -9.28 -18.34
N PRO A 111 5.63 -9.60 -17.83
CA PRO A 111 5.49 -10.55 -16.74
C PRO A 111 6.09 -11.91 -17.11
N ARG A 112 6.71 -12.57 -16.13
CA ARG A 112 7.37 -13.87 -16.30
C ARG A 112 7.04 -14.76 -15.12
N ALA A 113 6.36 -15.87 -15.41
CA ALA A 113 6.19 -17.00 -14.52
C ALA A 113 7.13 -18.14 -14.94
N LEU A 114 7.39 -19.08 -14.04
CA LEU A 114 7.99 -20.36 -14.37
C LEU A 114 6.86 -21.32 -14.74
N SER A 115 6.83 -21.76 -16.00
CA SER A 115 5.83 -22.71 -16.51
C SER A 115 6.53 -24.00 -16.91
N GLY A 116 6.48 -24.98 -16.01
CA GLY A 116 6.98 -26.33 -16.27
C GLY A 116 5.87 -27.25 -16.77
N GLY A 117 6.24 -28.28 -17.54
CA GLY A 117 5.35 -29.38 -17.86
C GLY A 117 4.93 -30.21 -16.62
N PRO A 118 4.23 -31.34 -16.81
CA PRO A 118 3.64 -32.12 -15.71
C PRO A 118 4.62 -32.51 -14.59
N HIS A 119 5.90 -32.73 -14.92
CA HIS A 119 6.94 -33.13 -13.95
C HIS A 119 7.94 -32.02 -13.62
N LEU A 120 7.80 -30.84 -14.23
CA LEU A 120 8.70 -29.71 -14.03
C LEU A 120 8.08 -28.70 -13.05
N PRO A 121 8.91 -27.93 -12.33
CA PRO A 121 8.40 -26.93 -11.40
C PRO A 121 7.66 -25.83 -12.15
N SER A 122 6.62 -25.29 -11.52
CA SER A 122 5.91 -24.10 -11.97
C SER A 122 5.75 -23.14 -10.81
N ALA A 123 5.95 -21.85 -11.03
CA ALA A 123 5.88 -20.85 -9.97
C ALA A 123 5.48 -19.48 -10.54
N ASP A 124 4.77 -18.70 -9.74
CA ASP A 124 4.42 -17.33 -10.08
C ASP A 124 4.42 -16.43 -8.84
N ILE A 125 4.61 -15.13 -9.08
CA ILE A 125 4.52 -14.07 -8.07
C ILE A 125 3.36 -13.16 -8.47
N ASP A 126 2.28 -13.19 -7.69
CA ASP A 126 1.07 -12.40 -7.93
C ASP A 126 1.08 -11.08 -7.14
N LEU A 127 1.79 -11.06 -6.00
CA LEU A 127 1.89 -9.92 -5.10
C LEU A 127 3.35 -9.59 -4.78
N ALA A 128 3.74 -8.33 -4.93
CA ALA A 128 5.07 -7.84 -4.56
C ALA A 128 5.02 -6.36 -4.13
N LEU A 129 4.49 -6.09 -2.94
CA LEU A 129 4.27 -4.73 -2.44
C LEU A 129 5.49 -4.23 -1.68
N ALA A 130 6.19 -3.25 -2.25
CA ALA A 130 7.27 -2.53 -1.57
C ALA A 130 6.70 -1.59 -0.49
N THR A 131 7.35 -1.55 0.67
CA THR A 131 7.06 -0.69 1.83
C THR A 131 8.37 -0.26 2.50
N ASP A 132 8.33 0.71 3.41
CA ASP A 132 9.48 1.10 4.25
C ASP A 132 9.90 -0.01 5.25
N ARG A 133 9.08 -1.04 5.44
CA ARG A 133 9.36 -2.23 6.26
C ARG A 133 9.85 -3.43 5.45
N GLY A 134 10.10 -3.25 4.16
CA GLY A 134 10.50 -4.32 3.24
C GLY A 134 9.42 -4.64 2.21
N MET A 135 9.48 -5.83 1.64
CA MET A 135 8.61 -6.24 0.54
C MET A 135 7.68 -7.39 0.96
N LEU A 136 6.37 -7.13 0.91
CA LEU A 136 5.37 -8.18 1.06
C LEU A 136 5.23 -8.93 -0.26
N VAL A 137 5.54 -10.21 -0.25
CA VAL A 137 5.53 -11.07 -1.43
C VAL A 137 4.49 -12.17 -1.23
N GLY A 138 3.69 -12.39 -2.26
CA GLY A 138 2.74 -13.49 -2.37
C GLY A 138 2.94 -14.21 -3.70
N GLY A 139 2.67 -15.50 -3.69
CA GLY A 139 2.76 -16.30 -4.90
C GLY A 139 2.43 -17.76 -4.64
N TRP A 140 2.76 -18.59 -5.62
CA TRP A 140 2.58 -20.03 -5.52
C TRP A 140 3.71 -20.79 -6.20
N LEU A 141 3.93 -22.02 -5.74
CA LEU A 141 4.92 -22.95 -6.25
C LEU A 141 4.31 -24.35 -6.37
N ARG A 142 4.53 -24.97 -7.52
CA ARG A 142 4.30 -26.40 -7.77
C ARG A 142 5.64 -27.04 -8.07
N ASP A 143 6.07 -27.97 -7.23
CA ASP A 143 7.35 -28.66 -7.39
C ASP A 143 7.21 -30.15 -7.09
N PRO A 144 6.68 -30.95 -8.03
CA PRO A 144 6.32 -32.34 -7.78
C PRO A 144 7.53 -33.26 -7.52
N LEU A 145 8.72 -32.88 -8.00
CA LEU A 145 9.96 -33.65 -7.82
C LEU A 145 10.93 -33.03 -6.80
N GLY A 146 10.53 -31.95 -6.12
CA GLY A 146 11.40 -31.27 -5.14
C GLY A 146 12.67 -30.71 -5.76
N MET A 147 12.61 -30.14 -6.97
CA MET A 147 13.75 -29.57 -7.69
C MET A 147 14.10 -28.16 -7.24
N VAL A 148 13.18 -27.43 -6.62
CA VAL A 148 13.37 -26.05 -6.17
C VAL A 148 14.08 -26.03 -4.82
N THR A 149 15.12 -25.23 -4.73
CA THR A 149 15.89 -25.00 -3.49
C THR A 149 15.42 -23.76 -2.74
N GLY A 150 14.85 -22.79 -3.46
CA GLY A 150 14.32 -21.56 -2.87
C GLY A 150 13.86 -20.57 -3.93
N ILE A 151 13.25 -19.50 -3.45
CA ILE A 151 12.90 -18.32 -4.23
C ILE A 151 13.60 -17.13 -3.56
N ASP A 152 14.27 -16.31 -4.36
CA ASP A 152 15.01 -15.13 -3.92
C ASP A 152 14.42 -13.86 -4.54
N LEU A 153 14.36 -12.77 -3.77
CA LEU A 153 14.22 -11.42 -4.32
C LEU A 153 15.58 -11.00 -4.90
N LEU A 154 15.59 -10.57 -6.16
CA LEU A 154 16.81 -10.11 -6.85
C LEU A 154 16.95 -8.59 -6.66
N ALA A 155 17.89 -8.18 -5.80
CA ALA A 155 18.17 -6.78 -5.49
C ALA A 155 19.55 -6.38 -6.02
N GLY A 156 19.60 -5.92 -7.27
CA GLY A 156 20.87 -5.68 -7.97
C GLY A 156 21.65 -6.99 -8.17
N ASP A 157 22.83 -7.10 -7.55
CA ASP A 157 23.67 -8.31 -7.58
C ASP A 157 23.39 -9.26 -6.40
N ALA A 158 22.59 -8.83 -5.42
CA ALA A 158 22.22 -9.65 -4.26
C ALA A 158 20.97 -10.49 -4.56
N ALA A 159 20.95 -11.71 -4.03
CA ALA A 159 19.78 -12.57 -3.99
C ALA A 159 19.37 -12.73 -2.52
N LEU A 160 18.18 -12.24 -2.17
CA LEU A 160 17.66 -12.23 -0.80
C LEU A 160 16.61 -13.34 -0.66
N PRO A 161 16.85 -14.39 0.14
CA PRO A 161 15.91 -15.48 0.28
C PRO A 161 14.58 -15.03 0.89
N LEU A 162 13.47 -15.53 0.35
CA LEU A 162 12.13 -15.30 0.91
C LEU A 162 11.90 -16.04 2.24
N GLY A 163 12.73 -17.05 2.57
CA GLY A 163 12.43 -18.05 3.61
C GLY A 163 12.61 -17.63 5.07
N ALA A 164 13.15 -16.45 5.39
CA ALA A 164 13.34 -16.05 6.80
C ALA A 164 12.01 -15.80 7.53
N VAL A 165 11.00 -15.32 6.80
CA VAL A 165 9.65 -15.02 7.30
C VAL A 165 8.64 -15.40 6.21
N GLN A 166 8.31 -16.70 6.15
CA GLN A 166 7.41 -17.27 5.15
C GLN A 166 6.29 -18.07 5.82
N HIS A 167 5.07 -17.87 5.35
CA HIS A 167 3.91 -18.71 5.63
C HIS A 167 3.49 -19.43 4.35
N THR A 168 3.29 -20.74 4.40
CA THR A 168 2.85 -21.54 3.26
C THR A 168 1.49 -22.17 3.51
N PHE A 169 0.74 -22.39 2.45
CA PHE A 169 -0.61 -22.94 2.51
C PHE A 169 -0.97 -23.68 1.22
N SER A 170 -1.97 -24.56 1.28
CA SER A 170 -2.46 -25.25 0.09
C SER A 170 -3.23 -24.29 -0.81
N GLY A 171 -2.96 -24.34 -2.11
CA GLY A 171 -3.64 -23.54 -3.12
C GLY A 171 -4.05 -24.35 -4.33
N ILE A 172 -4.92 -23.78 -5.15
CA ILE A 172 -5.32 -24.33 -6.45
C ILE A 172 -5.21 -23.21 -7.47
N VAL A 173 -4.57 -23.49 -8.60
CA VAL A 173 -4.45 -22.57 -9.74
C VAL A 173 -5.14 -23.19 -10.94
N GLY A 174 -5.81 -22.37 -11.77
CA GLY A 174 -6.65 -22.84 -12.87
C GLY A 174 -8.12 -22.99 -12.48
N LYS A 175 -8.96 -23.42 -13.42
CA LYS A 175 -10.41 -23.63 -13.23
C LYS A 175 -10.83 -24.91 -13.95
N GLY A 176 -11.84 -25.60 -13.42
CA GLY A 176 -12.37 -26.82 -14.03
C GLY A 176 -11.31 -27.93 -14.09
N ASP A 177 -11.21 -28.59 -15.25
CA ASP A 177 -10.32 -29.73 -15.46
C ASP A 177 -8.81 -29.36 -15.45
N ASP A 178 -8.47 -28.07 -15.61
CA ASP A 178 -7.09 -27.56 -15.54
C ASP A 178 -6.66 -27.18 -14.11
N ALA A 179 -7.52 -27.42 -13.11
CA ALA A 179 -7.23 -27.08 -11.72
C ALA A 179 -6.05 -27.90 -11.19
N THR A 180 -4.98 -27.20 -10.82
CA THR A 180 -3.74 -27.81 -10.36
C THR A 180 -3.47 -27.42 -8.91
N ALA A 181 -3.21 -28.41 -8.07
CA ALA A 181 -2.80 -28.20 -6.69
C ALA A 181 -1.39 -27.58 -6.63
N VAL A 182 -1.24 -26.54 -5.83
CA VAL A 182 0.00 -25.78 -5.64
C VAL A 182 0.23 -25.49 -4.16
N THR A 183 1.45 -25.11 -3.81
CA THR A 183 1.78 -24.53 -2.50
C THR A 183 1.78 -23.01 -2.64
N GLY A 184 0.75 -22.35 -2.10
CA GLY A 184 0.72 -20.90 -1.94
C GLY A 184 1.68 -20.46 -0.84
N PHE A 185 2.19 -19.24 -0.95
CA PHE A 185 3.02 -18.65 0.08
C PHE A 185 2.81 -17.14 0.20
N CYS A 186 3.07 -16.64 1.40
CA CYS A 186 3.21 -15.23 1.69
C CYS A 186 4.46 -15.02 2.55
N ALA A 187 5.27 -14.02 2.22
CA ALA A 187 6.49 -13.71 2.93
C ALA A 187 6.73 -12.21 3.01
N LEU A 188 7.42 -11.78 4.07
CA LEU A 188 7.92 -10.42 4.20
C LEU A 188 9.44 -10.45 4.10
N VAL A 189 9.98 -9.89 3.02
CA VAL A 189 11.42 -9.80 2.81
C VAL A 189 11.92 -8.48 3.36
N ALA A 190 12.75 -8.53 4.40
CA ALA A 190 13.47 -7.38 4.90
C ALA A 190 14.54 -6.99 3.87
N ALA A 191 14.22 -6.03 3.02
CA ALA A 191 15.07 -5.58 1.93
C ALA A 191 14.96 -4.06 1.79
N ASP A 192 16.11 -3.41 1.58
CA ASP A 192 16.19 -2.01 1.19
C ASP A 192 15.83 -1.89 -0.30
N VAL A 193 14.53 -2.02 -0.58
CA VAL A 193 13.98 -1.89 -1.93
C VAL A 193 13.48 -0.47 -2.09
N ALA A 194 13.78 0.12 -3.24
CA ALA A 194 13.21 1.39 -3.64
C ALA A 194 11.68 1.38 -3.53
N VAL A 195 11.11 2.40 -2.90
CA VAL A 195 9.66 2.57 -2.80
C VAL A 195 9.26 3.77 -3.68
N PRO A 196 8.40 3.60 -4.70
CA PRO A 196 7.75 2.36 -5.13
C PRO A 196 8.55 1.57 -6.17
N MET A 197 8.64 0.25 -5.97
CA MET A 197 9.10 -0.73 -6.97
C MET A 197 7.89 -1.57 -7.41
N LEU A 198 7.40 -1.35 -8.63
CA LEU A 198 6.17 -1.95 -9.13
C LEU A 198 6.37 -3.32 -9.78
N GLN A 199 7.58 -3.66 -10.21
CA GLN A 199 7.89 -4.96 -10.82
C GLN A 199 9.28 -5.44 -10.40
N PRO A 200 9.47 -5.79 -9.12
CA PRO A 200 10.72 -6.39 -8.64
C PRO A 200 10.93 -7.76 -9.29
N ARG A 201 12.19 -8.16 -9.47
CA ARG A 201 12.53 -9.47 -10.00
C ARG A 201 12.74 -10.51 -8.90
N PHE A 202 12.37 -11.74 -9.19
CA PHE A 202 12.62 -12.88 -8.33
C PHE A 202 13.37 -13.97 -9.08
N GLY A 203 14.08 -14.84 -8.36
CA GLY A 203 14.78 -15.98 -8.91
C GLY A 203 14.32 -17.27 -8.24
N VAL A 204 13.83 -18.23 -9.02
CA VAL A 204 13.61 -19.61 -8.56
C VAL A 204 14.90 -20.38 -8.76
N ALA A 205 15.55 -20.80 -7.68
CA ALA A 205 16.80 -21.54 -7.73
C ALA A 205 16.53 -23.05 -7.74
N LEU A 206 17.11 -23.77 -8.70
CA LEU A 206 16.97 -25.22 -8.84
C LEU A 206 18.19 -25.96 -8.28
N LYS A 207 18.00 -27.23 -7.90
CA LYS A 207 19.08 -28.13 -7.47
C LYS A 207 20.16 -28.35 -8.53
N SER A 208 19.85 -28.11 -9.80
CA SER A 208 20.82 -28.16 -10.92
C SER A 208 21.82 -27.00 -10.89
N GLY A 209 21.58 -25.96 -10.08
CA GLY A 209 22.31 -24.69 -10.11
C GLY A 209 21.73 -23.67 -11.10
N GLU A 210 20.70 -24.04 -11.88
CA GLU A 210 19.98 -23.10 -12.74
C GLU A 210 19.07 -22.17 -11.92
N ARG A 211 18.87 -20.94 -12.42
CA ARG A 211 17.96 -19.96 -11.85
C ARG A 211 17.00 -19.42 -12.91
N HIS A 212 15.72 -19.55 -12.68
CA HIS A 212 14.68 -18.95 -13.52
C HIS A 212 14.21 -17.62 -12.94
N VAL A 213 14.23 -16.57 -13.76
CA VAL A 213 13.81 -15.23 -13.34
C VAL A 213 12.30 -15.07 -13.51
N LEU A 214 11.63 -14.67 -12.42
CA LEU A 214 10.22 -14.28 -12.40
C LEU A 214 10.09 -12.75 -12.37
N VAL A 215 9.02 -12.26 -12.98
CA VAL A 215 8.64 -10.84 -12.98
C VAL A 215 7.12 -10.76 -12.78
N PRO A 216 6.62 -10.19 -11.68
CA PRO A 216 5.19 -10.05 -11.47
C PRO A 216 4.59 -9.03 -12.45
N PRO A 217 3.27 -9.05 -12.64
CA PRO A 217 2.57 -7.92 -13.26
C PRO A 217 2.81 -6.63 -12.46
N PRO A 218 2.65 -5.44 -13.09
CA PRO A 218 2.74 -4.17 -12.38
C PRO A 218 1.87 -4.14 -11.14
N GLN A 219 2.49 -3.85 -10.00
CA GLN A 219 1.82 -3.73 -8.71
C GLN A 219 1.11 -2.39 -8.60
N PRO A 220 0.02 -2.29 -7.81
CA PRO A 220 -0.74 -1.05 -7.72
C PRO A 220 0.05 0.09 -7.10
N VAL A 221 -0.13 1.29 -7.65
CA VAL A 221 0.41 2.54 -7.09
C VAL A 221 -0.52 3.09 -6.02
N ASP A 222 -1.82 2.98 -6.23
CA ASP A 222 -2.84 3.45 -5.30
C ASP A 222 -2.72 2.73 -3.95
N VAL A 223 -2.65 3.51 -2.87
CA VAL A 223 -2.39 2.99 -1.52
C VAL A 223 -3.58 2.15 -1.01
N ALA A 224 -4.82 2.50 -1.40
CA ALA A 224 -5.99 1.72 -1.01
C ALA A 224 -6.03 0.36 -1.72
N GLU A 225 -5.65 0.32 -3.01
CA GLU A 225 -5.50 -0.94 -3.74
C GLU A 225 -4.35 -1.79 -3.18
N ARG A 226 -3.18 -1.18 -2.87
CA ARG A 226 -2.07 -1.87 -2.18
C ARG A 226 -2.54 -2.53 -0.88
N ARG A 227 -3.27 -1.79 -0.03
CA ARG A 227 -3.83 -2.31 1.23
C ARG A 227 -4.80 -3.46 0.96
N SER A 228 -5.69 -3.32 -0.02
CA SER A 228 -6.66 -4.36 -0.40
C SER A 228 -5.99 -5.64 -0.86
N ARG A 229 -4.93 -5.54 -1.68
CA ARG A 229 -4.14 -6.70 -2.12
C ARG A 229 -3.36 -7.34 -0.99
N ALA A 230 -2.75 -6.55 -0.10
CA ALA A 230 -2.05 -7.06 1.08
C ALA A 230 -2.98 -7.88 2.00
N LEU A 231 -4.21 -7.40 2.24
CA LEU A 231 -5.22 -8.13 3.02
C LEU A 231 -5.68 -9.44 2.39
N LYS A 232 -5.51 -9.60 1.07
CA LYS A 232 -5.90 -10.79 0.30
C LYS A 232 -4.72 -11.73 0.02
N ALA A 233 -3.53 -11.42 0.54
CA ALA A 233 -2.32 -12.22 0.30
C ALA A 233 -2.41 -13.65 0.85
N ILE A 234 -3.18 -13.84 1.92
CA ILE A 234 -3.43 -15.15 2.55
C ILE A 234 -4.95 -15.36 2.60
N PRO A 235 -5.48 -16.47 2.06
CA PRO A 235 -6.90 -16.79 2.18
C PRO A 235 -7.33 -16.92 3.65
N PRO A 236 -8.53 -16.44 4.05
CA PRO A 236 -8.93 -16.39 5.46
C PRO A 236 -8.83 -17.73 6.20
N GLN A 237 -9.11 -18.84 5.53
CA GLN A 237 -9.04 -20.18 6.11
C GLN A 237 -7.61 -20.65 6.45
N PHE A 238 -6.58 -20.01 5.89
CA PHE A 238 -5.17 -20.31 6.14
C PHE A 238 -4.49 -19.22 6.98
N LEU A 239 -5.26 -18.26 7.48
CA LEU A 239 -4.74 -17.15 8.27
C LEU A 239 -4.44 -17.62 9.69
N THR A 240 -3.20 -17.44 10.13
CA THR A 240 -2.75 -17.78 11.49
C THR A 240 -2.22 -16.53 12.20
N GLY A 241 -2.19 -16.56 13.54
CA GLY A 241 -1.61 -15.47 14.33
C GLY A 241 -0.15 -15.17 13.95
N ASP A 242 0.65 -16.21 13.67
CA ASP A 242 2.06 -16.06 13.24
C ASP A 242 2.17 -15.42 11.85
N ALA A 243 1.35 -15.85 10.90
CA ALA A 243 1.31 -15.28 9.56
C ALA A 243 0.90 -13.79 9.58
N ILE A 244 -0.09 -13.44 10.41
CA ILE A 244 -0.47 -12.05 10.65
C ILE A 244 0.73 -11.30 11.24
N ALA A 245 1.27 -11.76 12.37
CA ALA A 245 2.27 -11.02 13.13
C ALA A 245 3.58 -10.80 12.35
N ARG A 246 4.04 -11.82 11.61
CA ARG A 246 5.35 -11.81 10.97
C ARG A 246 5.33 -11.38 9.51
N CYS A 247 4.27 -11.72 8.76
CA CYS A 247 4.19 -11.40 7.32
C CYS A 247 3.33 -10.17 7.07
N LEU A 248 2.04 -10.22 7.44
CA LEU A 248 1.06 -9.23 7.01
C LEU A 248 1.13 -7.93 7.81
N ALA A 249 1.19 -8.00 9.14
CA ALA A 249 1.05 -6.85 10.01
C ALA A 249 2.10 -5.75 9.77
N PRO A 250 3.41 -6.04 9.60
CA PRO A 250 4.39 -4.98 9.36
C PRO A 250 4.15 -4.24 8.04
N ALA A 251 3.85 -4.98 6.96
CA ALA A 251 3.55 -4.40 5.66
C ALA A 251 2.21 -3.63 5.66
N LEU A 252 1.17 -4.19 6.29
CA LEU A 252 -0.13 -3.53 6.43
C LEU A 252 -0.03 -2.27 7.27
N ALA A 253 0.77 -2.27 8.34
CA ALA A 253 0.99 -1.09 9.17
C ALA A 253 1.67 0.04 8.37
N ALA A 254 2.69 -0.29 7.57
CA ALA A 254 3.34 0.66 6.68
C ALA A 254 2.37 1.26 5.65
N ILE A 255 1.67 0.40 4.89
CA ILE A 255 0.71 0.82 3.87
C ILE A 255 -0.44 1.62 4.50
N HIS A 256 -0.93 1.21 5.68
CA HIS A 256 -1.97 1.93 6.38
C HIS A 256 -1.49 3.30 6.87
N GLY A 257 -0.25 3.40 7.37
CA GLY A 257 0.37 4.67 7.72
C GLY A 257 0.42 5.65 6.54
N GLU A 258 0.86 5.17 5.36
CA GLU A 258 0.83 5.96 4.12
C GLU A 258 -0.60 6.42 3.76
N LEU A 259 -1.58 5.54 3.93
CA LEU A 259 -2.99 5.84 3.67
C LEU A 259 -3.51 6.92 4.64
N MET A 260 -3.16 6.86 5.92
CA MET A 260 -3.58 7.88 6.89
C MET A 260 -2.88 9.22 6.64
N ALA A 261 -1.59 9.21 6.27
CA ALA A 261 -0.85 10.42 5.96
C ALA A 261 -1.40 11.20 4.76
N THR A 262 -2.04 10.50 3.82
CA THR A 262 -2.60 11.08 2.58
C THR A 262 -4.12 11.23 2.60
N GLN A 263 -4.76 11.01 3.76
CA GLN A 263 -6.22 11.00 3.90
C GLN A 263 -6.86 12.38 3.74
N GLY A 264 -6.17 13.46 4.13
CA GLY A 264 -6.74 14.80 4.23
C GLY A 264 -7.60 15.01 5.48
N ALA A 265 -7.92 16.26 5.80
CA ALA A 265 -8.76 16.60 6.96
C ALA A 265 -10.25 16.40 6.63
N PRO A 266 -11.07 15.84 7.55
CA PRO A 266 -12.51 15.73 7.34
C PRO A 266 -13.20 17.09 7.40
N ARG A 267 -14.30 17.23 6.65
CA ARG A 267 -15.19 18.40 6.71
C ARG A 267 -16.30 18.13 7.72
N VAL A 268 -16.48 19.02 8.70
CA VAL A 268 -17.52 18.90 9.72
C VAL A 268 -18.66 19.86 9.42
N VAL A 269 -19.89 19.35 9.42
CA VAL A 269 -21.13 20.12 9.28
C VAL A 269 -21.97 19.89 10.53
N THR A 270 -22.41 20.97 11.16
CA THR A 270 -23.29 20.91 12.33
C THR A 270 -24.69 21.36 11.93
N LEU A 271 -25.70 20.57 12.33
CA LEU A 271 -27.12 20.84 12.11
C LEU A 271 -27.79 21.05 13.47
N GLY A 272 -28.35 22.23 13.70
CA GLY A 272 -28.89 22.62 15.00
C GLY A 272 -27.81 23.03 16.00
N THR A 273 -28.20 23.15 17.28
CA THR A 273 -27.28 23.51 18.38
C THR A 273 -26.77 22.25 19.05
N ARG A 274 -25.45 22.01 19.04
CA ARG A 274 -24.85 20.87 19.75
C ARG A 274 -25.07 21.00 21.26
N LEU A 275 -25.31 19.86 21.92
CA LEU A 275 -25.31 19.79 23.37
C LEU A 275 -23.93 20.21 23.92
N LYS A 276 -23.94 20.99 25.01
CA LYS A 276 -22.72 21.50 25.62
C LYS A 276 -21.92 20.41 26.34
N ALA A 277 -22.61 19.48 26.99
CA ALA A 277 -22.04 18.38 27.76
C ALA A 277 -22.91 17.12 27.54
N PRO A 278 -22.87 16.50 26.35
CA PRO A 278 -23.53 15.21 26.15
C PRO A 278 -22.87 14.17 27.06
N ARG A 279 -23.65 13.22 27.59
CA ARG A 279 -23.10 12.04 28.27
C ARG A 279 -22.53 11.02 27.29
N VAL A 280 -23.18 10.87 26.13
CA VAL A 280 -22.79 9.89 25.10
C VAL A 280 -22.69 10.56 23.74
N SER A 281 -21.62 10.26 23.00
CA SER A 281 -21.51 10.56 21.58
C SER A 281 -21.76 9.28 20.78
N ILE A 282 -22.90 9.25 20.08
CA ILE A 282 -23.26 8.15 19.18
C ILE A 282 -22.56 8.41 17.85
N VAL A 283 -21.59 7.56 17.51
CA VAL A 283 -20.81 7.66 16.27
C VAL A 283 -21.28 6.59 15.30
N VAL A 284 -21.72 7.01 14.11
CA VAL A 284 -22.24 6.13 13.07
C VAL A 284 -21.45 6.30 11.77
N PRO A 285 -20.49 5.40 11.47
CA PRO A 285 -19.79 5.39 10.20
C PRO A 285 -20.71 4.95 9.05
N LEU A 286 -20.71 5.70 7.96
CA LEU A 286 -21.55 5.50 6.78
C LEU A 286 -20.68 5.25 5.56
N TYR A 287 -21.03 4.25 4.75
CA TYR A 287 -20.40 4.00 3.47
C TYR A 287 -21.40 3.44 2.47
N ARG A 288 -21.68 4.20 1.41
CA ARG A 288 -22.56 3.87 0.27
C ARG A 288 -24.03 3.62 0.58
N VAL A 289 -24.34 2.78 1.57
CA VAL A 289 -25.70 2.42 1.98
C VAL A 289 -26.20 3.41 3.02
N LEU A 290 -27.22 4.19 2.67
CA LEU A 290 -27.77 5.27 3.50
C LEU A 290 -29.25 5.05 3.88
N ASP A 291 -29.86 3.97 3.41
CA ASP A 291 -31.31 3.74 3.47
C ASP A 291 -31.85 3.62 4.91
N PHE A 292 -31.02 3.12 5.82
CA PHE A 292 -31.37 2.92 7.23
C PHE A 292 -31.43 4.22 8.03
N LEU A 293 -30.84 5.31 7.54
CA LEU A 293 -30.72 6.57 8.29
C LEU A 293 -32.05 7.13 8.75
N ARG A 294 -33.09 7.06 7.90
CA ARG A 294 -34.42 7.60 8.24
C ARG A 294 -35.03 6.86 9.43
N VAL A 295 -34.89 5.54 9.45
CA VAL A 295 -35.41 4.70 10.52
C VAL A 295 -34.57 4.89 11.78
N GLN A 296 -33.24 4.94 11.64
CA GLN A 296 -32.32 5.10 12.77
C GLN A 296 -32.50 6.45 13.47
N VAL A 297 -32.56 7.56 12.71
CA VAL A 297 -32.81 8.89 13.27
C VAL A 297 -34.20 8.96 13.90
N GLY A 298 -35.21 8.32 13.31
CA GLY A 298 -36.54 8.21 13.94
C GLY A 298 -36.52 7.47 15.28
N ALA A 299 -35.79 6.36 15.37
CA ALA A 299 -35.63 5.61 16.61
C ALA A 299 -34.89 6.43 17.67
N PHE A 300 -33.82 7.14 17.29
CA PHE A 300 -33.09 8.04 18.19
C PHE A 300 -33.94 9.24 18.63
N ALA A 301 -34.74 9.82 17.74
CA ALA A 301 -35.64 10.91 18.06
C ALA A 301 -36.77 10.50 19.01
N ALA A 302 -37.18 9.23 18.99
CA ALA A 302 -38.19 8.69 19.90
C ALA A 302 -37.65 8.35 21.30
N ASP A 303 -36.33 8.36 21.49
CA ASP A 303 -35.67 8.04 22.75
C ASP A 303 -35.33 9.32 23.54
N GLY A 304 -36.05 9.55 24.63
CA GLY A 304 -35.88 10.74 25.48
C GLY A 304 -34.46 10.90 26.02
N PHE A 305 -33.80 9.80 26.41
CA PHE A 305 -32.41 9.85 26.89
C PHE A 305 -31.46 10.28 25.78
N VAL A 306 -31.68 9.79 24.55
CA VAL A 306 -30.88 10.21 23.39
C VAL A 306 -31.06 11.69 23.12
N ARG A 307 -32.29 12.21 23.15
CA ARG A 307 -32.55 13.65 22.90
C ARG A 307 -31.90 14.56 23.94
N GLU A 308 -31.92 14.17 25.20
CA GLU A 308 -31.51 15.04 26.31
C GLU A 308 -30.01 14.94 26.61
N ALA A 309 -29.43 13.76 26.47
CA ALA A 309 -28.10 13.45 26.97
C ALA A 309 -27.12 12.93 25.91
N CYS A 310 -27.53 12.78 24.64
CA CYS A 310 -26.65 12.26 23.60
C CYS A 310 -26.46 13.24 22.45
N GLU A 311 -25.28 13.23 21.83
CA GLU A 311 -25.08 13.80 20.51
C GLU A 311 -24.91 12.69 19.47
N ILE A 312 -25.30 12.98 18.22
CA ILE A 312 -25.26 12.02 17.13
C ILE A 312 -24.31 12.53 16.04
N ILE A 313 -23.32 11.72 15.72
CA ILE A 313 -22.24 12.02 14.77
C ILE A 313 -22.27 10.97 13.67
N TYR A 314 -22.74 11.37 12.49
CA TYR A 314 -22.65 10.58 11.28
C TYR A 314 -21.32 10.84 10.58
N VAL A 315 -20.58 9.78 10.22
CA VAL A 315 -19.29 9.91 9.54
C VAL A 315 -19.38 9.31 8.14
N LEU A 316 -19.34 10.12 7.08
CA LEU A 316 -19.44 9.65 5.71
C LEU A 316 -18.06 9.35 5.11
N ASP A 317 -17.77 8.06 4.86
CA ASP A 317 -16.53 7.57 4.22
C ASP A 317 -16.65 7.42 2.69
N SER A 318 -17.77 7.86 2.11
CA SER A 318 -18.02 8.01 0.66
C SER A 318 -18.34 9.48 0.33
N PRO A 319 -17.32 10.38 0.31
CA PRO A 319 -17.53 11.83 0.15
C PRO A 319 -18.33 12.24 -1.08
N GLU A 320 -18.35 11.42 -2.12
CA GLU A 320 -19.19 11.62 -3.31
C GLU A 320 -20.70 11.69 -3.02
N GLN A 321 -21.15 11.20 -1.85
CA GLN A 321 -22.55 11.27 -1.40
C GLN A 321 -22.83 12.43 -0.43
N ALA A 322 -21.85 13.30 -0.16
CA ALA A 322 -21.93 14.30 0.89
C ALA A 322 -23.11 15.26 0.74
N ASP A 323 -23.34 15.80 -0.45
CA ASP A 323 -24.41 16.79 -0.68
C ASP A 323 -25.81 16.18 -0.48
N GLY A 324 -26.01 14.95 -0.99
CA GLY A 324 -27.26 14.21 -0.82
C GLY A 324 -27.53 13.84 0.63
N LEU A 325 -26.49 13.41 1.35
CA LEU A 325 -26.61 13.10 2.78
C LEU A 325 -26.85 14.37 3.61
N GLU A 326 -26.13 15.45 3.35
CA GLU A 326 -26.31 16.71 4.06
C GLU A 326 -27.75 17.24 3.89
N HIS A 327 -28.29 17.19 2.67
CA HIS A 327 -29.69 17.54 2.40
C HIS A 327 -30.68 16.66 3.20
N LEU A 328 -30.47 15.34 3.20
CA LEU A 328 -31.30 14.40 3.97
C LEU A 328 -31.26 14.70 5.47
N LEU A 329 -30.07 14.89 6.04
CA LEU A 329 -29.90 15.16 7.47
C LEU A 329 -30.49 16.52 7.87
N ARG A 330 -30.42 17.54 7.00
CA ARG A 330 -31.12 18.82 7.21
C ARG A 330 -32.63 18.64 7.29
N GLY A 331 -33.21 17.86 6.39
CA GLY A 331 -34.63 17.54 6.42
C GLY A 331 -35.03 16.77 7.69
N LEU A 332 -34.22 15.79 8.10
CA LEU A 332 -34.46 15.02 9.33
C LEU A 332 -34.32 15.88 10.59
N HIS A 333 -33.34 16.78 10.64
CA HIS A 333 -33.19 17.75 11.73
C HIS A 333 -34.44 18.63 11.85
N LEU A 334 -34.96 19.17 10.75
CA LEU A 334 -36.19 19.97 10.75
C LEU A 334 -37.42 19.17 11.18
N LEU A 335 -37.49 17.89 10.83
CA LEU A 335 -38.63 17.02 11.15
C LEU A 335 -38.67 16.63 12.64
N TYR A 336 -37.52 16.30 13.22
CA TYR A 336 -37.43 15.73 14.58
C TYR A 336 -36.90 16.70 15.65
N ASP A 337 -36.45 17.90 15.23
CA ASP A 337 -35.75 18.87 16.07
C ASP A 337 -34.60 18.21 16.86
N LEU A 338 -33.83 17.39 16.15
CA LEU A 338 -32.71 16.62 16.72
C LEU A 338 -31.40 17.19 16.17
N PRO A 339 -30.47 17.68 17.00
CA PRO A 339 -29.16 18.13 16.54
C PRO A 339 -28.34 16.97 15.97
N LEU A 340 -27.68 17.20 14.83
CA LEU A 340 -26.89 16.20 14.13
C LEU A 340 -25.54 16.78 13.70
N VAL A 341 -24.50 15.96 13.76
CA VAL A 341 -23.18 16.29 13.21
C VAL A 341 -22.89 15.35 12.05
N LEU A 342 -22.46 15.91 10.92
CA LEU A 342 -21.96 15.17 9.77
C LEU A 342 -20.46 15.43 9.62
N VAL A 343 -19.67 14.37 9.68
CA VAL A 343 -18.24 14.37 9.41
C VAL A 343 -18.02 13.72 8.05
N VAL A 344 -17.58 14.47 7.05
CA VAL A 344 -17.31 13.97 5.70
C VAL A 344 -15.83 13.70 5.56
N MET A 345 -15.45 12.45 5.35
CA MET A 345 -14.06 12.05 5.12
C MET A 345 -13.59 12.59 3.78
N ALA A 346 -12.37 13.11 3.68
CA ALA A 346 -11.86 13.66 2.42
C ALA A 346 -11.67 12.59 1.32
N ARG A 347 -11.55 11.33 1.72
CA ARG A 347 -11.61 10.13 0.86
C ARG A 347 -11.97 8.91 1.69
N ASN A 348 -12.34 7.82 1.02
CA ASN A 348 -12.49 6.52 1.65
C ASN A 348 -11.18 6.07 2.32
N ALA A 349 -11.23 5.89 3.64
CA ALA A 349 -10.12 5.39 4.45
C ALA A 349 -10.46 4.08 5.19
N GLY A 350 -11.71 3.64 5.06
CA GLY A 350 -12.25 2.44 5.66
C GLY A 350 -12.88 2.69 7.04
N PHE A 351 -13.68 1.72 7.46
CA PHE A 351 -14.50 1.76 8.67
C PHE A 351 -13.78 2.30 9.91
N ALA A 352 -12.63 1.70 10.28
CA ALA A 352 -11.90 2.11 11.49
C ALA A 352 -11.44 3.59 11.45
N ALA A 353 -11.04 4.09 10.28
CA ALA A 353 -10.62 5.48 10.13
C ALA A 353 -11.80 6.44 10.27
N ALA A 354 -12.97 6.07 9.72
CA ALA A 354 -14.22 6.82 9.87
C ALA A 354 -14.71 6.80 11.33
N SER A 355 -14.75 5.63 11.98
CA SER A 355 -15.07 5.50 13.42
C SER A 355 -14.18 6.38 14.28
N ASN A 356 -12.87 6.40 14.01
CA ASN A 356 -11.91 7.23 14.74
C ASN A 356 -12.09 8.73 14.44
N ALA A 357 -12.47 9.11 13.21
CA ALA A 357 -12.78 10.50 12.90
C ALA A 357 -14.01 10.99 13.68
N GLY A 358 -15.08 10.19 13.75
CA GLY A 358 -16.24 10.50 14.57
C GLY A 358 -15.92 10.56 16.06
N ALA A 359 -15.11 9.63 16.56
CA ALA A 359 -14.67 9.62 17.95
C ALA A 359 -13.81 10.85 18.33
N ARG A 360 -13.05 11.43 17.38
CA ARG A 360 -12.32 12.70 17.62
C ARG A 360 -13.24 13.92 17.71
N GLU A 361 -14.41 13.85 17.06
CA GLU A 361 -15.43 14.90 17.12
C GLU A 361 -16.37 14.76 18.33
N ALA A 362 -16.32 13.61 19.03
CA ALA A 362 -17.10 13.32 20.20
C ALA A 362 -16.75 14.25 21.37
N ARG A 363 -17.77 14.69 22.09
CA ARG A 363 -17.71 15.54 23.28
C ARG A 363 -18.25 14.84 24.53
N GLY A 364 -18.83 13.65 24.38
CA GLY A 364 -19.39 12.89 25.48
C GLY A 364 -18.36 12.06 26.22
N ASP A 365 -18.67 11.74 27.47
CA ASP A 365 -17.83 10.91 28.33
C ASP A 365 -17.72 9.47 27.81
N VAL A 366 -18.75 9.00 27.09
CA VAL A 366 -18.81 7.67 26.47
C VAL A 366 -19.01 7.79 24.97
N VAL A 367 -18.27 7.00 24.18
CA VAL A 367 -18.47 6.89 22.73
C VAL A 367 -19.22 5.59 22.42
N ALA A 368 -20.43 5.71 21.88
CA ALA A 368 -21.20 4.58 21.37
C ALA A 368 -20.94 4.41 19.86
N GLN A 369 -20.15 3.41 19.48
CA GLN A 369 -19.93 3.04 18.08
C GLN A 369 -21.12 2.21 17.59
N VAL A 370 -21.89 2.75 16.65
CA VAL A 370 -23.13 2.12 16.15
C VAL A 370 -23.04 1.99 14.63
N ASN A 371 -23.31 0.79 14.11
CA ASN A 371 -23.37 0.59 12.66
C ASN A 371 -24.64 1.24 12.07
N PRO A 372 -24.64 1.64 10.79
CA PRO A 372 -25.78 2.32 10.17
C PRO A 372 -27.05 1.50 10.07
N ASP A 373 -26.92 0.17 10.05
CA ASP A 373 -28.00 -0.81 9.99
C ASP A 373 -28.46 -1.31 11.37
N VAL A 374 -27.85 -0.82 12.45
CA VAL A 374 -28.25 -1.17 13.82
C VAL A 374 -29.32 -0.20 14.31
N ILE A 375 -30.51 -0.75 14.56
CA ILE A 375 -31.68 -0.01 15.07
C ILE A 375 -32.05 -0.56 16.45
N PRO A 376 -32.18 0.28 17.49
CA PRO A 376 -32.65 -0.17 18.80
C PRO A 376 -34.06 -0.76 18.73
N THR A 377 -34.31 -1.85 19.45
CA THR A 377 -35.64 -2.50 19.52
C THR A 377 -36.63 -1.72 20.38
N ALA A 378 -36.13 -0.88 21.30
CA ALA A 378 -36.93 0.00 22.16
C ALA A 378 -36.09 1.20 22.62
N ALA A 379 -36.77 2.26 23.06
CA ALA A 379 -36.14 3.39 23.74
C ALA A 379 -35.48 2.96 25.07
N GLY A 380 -34.45 3.69 25.49
CA GLY A 380 -33.70 3.43 26.72
C GLY A 380 -32.59 2.39 26.58
N TRP A 381 -32.23 2.00 25.36
CA TRP A 381 -31.22 0.95 25.08
C TRP A 381 -29.81 1.27 25.59
N LEU A 382 -29.45 2.56 25.71
CA LEU A 382 -28.15 2.99 26.24
C LEU A 382 -28.07 2.86 27.77
N SER A 383 -29.18 3.04 28.48
CA SER A 383 -29.20 3.05 29.95
C SER A 383 -28.58 1.78 30.58
N PRO A 384 -28.95 0.55 30.18
CA PRO A 384 -28.33 -0.65 30.76
C PRO A 384 -26.85 -0.80 30.39
N LEU A 385 -26.43 -0.29 29.22
CA LEU A 385 -25.01 -0.31 28.82
C LEU A 385 -24.19 0.66 29.66
N LEU A 386 -24.71 1.88 29.89
CA LEU A 386 -24.06 2.87 30.74
C LEU A 386 -23.96 2.39 32.19
N ALA A 387 -25.04 1.82 32.74
CA ALA A 387 -25.02 1.26 34.09
C ALA A 387 -23.97 0.15 34.25
N ALA A 388 -23.76 -0.67 33.22
CA ALA A 388 -22.71 -1.69 33.24
C ALA A 388 -21.29 -1.09 33.17
N LEU A 389 -21.11 0.06 32.48
CA LEU A 389 -19.84 0.78 32.38
C LEU A 389 -19.48 1.57 33.64
N GLU A 390 -20.45 1.88 34.51
CA GLU A 390 -20.18 2.61 35.76
C GLU A 390 -19.32 1.81 36.76
N GLY A 391 -19.17 0.50 36.58
CA GLY A 391 -18.19 -0.30 37.31
C GLY A 391 -16.77 -0.09 36.78
N GLU A 392 -15.81 0.22 37.66
CA GLU A 392 -14.40 0.48 37.30
C GLU A 392 -13.67 -0.71 36.61
N GLU A 393 -14.30 -1.89 36.54
CA GLU A 393 -13.72 -3.08 35.93
C GLU A 393 -13.82 -3.12 34.39
N PHE A 394 -14.74 -2.37 33.76
CA PHE A 394 -15.06 -2.53 32.34
C PHE A 394 -14.72 -1.28 31.50
N GLY A 395 -13.82 -1.45 30.51
CA GLY A 395 -13.49 -0.40 29.54
C GLY A 395 -14.39 -0.37 28.29
N ALA A 396 -15.22 -1.38 28.08
CA ALA A 396 -16.16 -1.47 26.95
C ALA A 396 -17.30 -2.46 27.25
N VAL A 397 -18.48 -2.17 26.74
CA VAL A 397 -19.67 -3.06 26.78
C VAL A 397 -20.34 -3.09 25.41
N GLY A 398 -21.08 -4.16 25.12
CA GLY A 398 -21.83 -4.30 23.88
C GLY A 398 -23.21 -4.89 24.12
N PRO A 399 -24.25 -4.42 23.41
CA PRO A 399 -25.56 -5.04 23.45
C PRO A 399 -25.54 -6.40 22.74
N LYS A 400 -26.53 -7.24 23.03
CA LYS A 400 -26.80 -8.43 22.21
C LYS A 400 -27.39 -8.00 20.87
N LEU A 401 -26.70 -8.31 19.77
CA LEU A 401 -27.23 -8.17 18.42
C LEU A 401 -28.13 -9.37 18.11
N LEU A 402 -29.32 -9.12 17.56
CA LEU A 402 -30.35 -10.15 17.37
C LEU A 402 -30.32 -10.82 16.00
N PHE A 403 -29.74 -10.16 14.99
CA PHE A 403 -29.75 -10.59 13.59
C PHE A 403 -28.41 -10.31 12.93
#